data_AF-A0A0L8HS69-F1
#
_entry.id   AF-A0A0L8HS69-F1
#
_cell.length_a   1.000
_cell.length_b   1.000
_cell.length_c   1.000
_cell.angle_alpha   90.00
_cell.angle_beta   90.00
_cell.angle_gamma   90.00
#
_symmetry.space_group_name_H-M   'P 1'
#
loop_
_entity.id
_entity.type
_entity.pdbx_description
1 polymer ?
#
loop_
_entity_poly.entity_id
_entity_poly.type
_entity_poly.pdbx_seq_one_letter_code
_entity_poly.pdbx_strand_id
1 'polypeptide(L)' 'RNEKKKIPRIKLSPSDANISFTLNRLQLPLRLAYSLTINKAEGRTFEKV' A
#
# COMPACT_ATOMS: atom_id res chain seq x y z
N ARG A 1 -19.47 12.99 15.05
CA ARG A 1 -20.16 12.09 14.09
C ARG A 1 -19.14 11.05 13.62
N ASN A 2 -19.10 9.88 14.25
CA ASN A 2 -18.09 8.86 13.93
C ASN A 2 -18.59 8.01 12.76
N GLU A 3 -18.23 8.40 11.54
CA GLU A 3 -18.55 7.62 10.34
C GLU A 3 -17.52 6.51 10.16
N LYS A 4 -17.95 5.26 10.39
CA LYS A 4 -17.13 4.08 10.10
C LYS A 4 -17.01 3.91 8.59
N LYS A 5 -15.83 4.17 8.04
CA LYS A 5 -15.51 3.89 6.63
C LYS A 5 -14.97 2.46 6.48
N LYS A 6 -15.46 1.73 5.48
CA LYS A 6 -14.91 0.44 5.08
C LYS A 6 -13.75 0.67 4.13
N ILE A 7 -12.67 -0.08 4.31
CA ILE A 7 -11.49 -0.02 3.44
C ILE A 7 -11.49 -1.28 2.57
N PRO A 8 -11.60 -1.16 1.23
CA PRO A 8 -11.66 -2.31 0.34
C PRO A 8 -10.28 -2.97 0.18
N ARG A 9 -10.28 -4.26 -0.17
CA ARG A 9 -9.05 -4.95 -0.62
C ARG A 9 -8.79 -4.58 -2.07
N ILE A 10 -7.54 -4.33 -2.40
CA ILE A 10 -7.07 -4.05 -3.76
C ILE A 10 -6.30 -5.25 -4.31
N LYS A 11 -6.43 -5.49 -5.61
CA LYS A 11 -5.64 -6.48 -6.35
C LYS A 11 -4.42 -5.80 -6.94
N LEU A 12 -3.24 -6.30 -6.60
CA LEU A 12 -1.98 -5.82 -7.13
C LEU A 12 -1.35 -6.88 -8.03
N SER A 13 -0.96 -6.44 -9.21
CA SER A 13 -0.25 -7.24 -10.19
C SER A 13 1.00 -6.46 -10.61
N PRO A 14 2.13 -7.14 -10.86
CA PRO A 14 3.30 -6.49 -11.42
C PRO A 14 3.00 -6.01 -12.85
N SER A 15 3.43 -4.79 -13.20
CA SER A 15 3.11 -4.18 -14.51
C SER A 15 3.80 -4.88 -15.68
N ASP A 16 5.07 -5.25 -15.52
CA ASP A 16 5.94 -5.75 -16.60
C ASP A 16 6.56 -7.11 -16.27
N ALA A 17 5.74 -8.07 -15.84
CA ALA A 17 6.26 -9.40 -15.51
C ALA A 17 6.31 -10.29 -16.76
N ASN A 18 7.51 -10.48 -17.32
CA ASN A 18 7.76 -11.49 -18.35
C ASN A 18 7.84 -12.90 -17.72
N ILE A 19 6.70 -13.36 -17.20
CA ILE A 19 6.54 -14.68 -16.56
C ILE A 19 5.32 -15.38 -17.14
N SER A 20 5.35 -16.72 -17.17
CA SER A 20 4.34 -17.55 -17.84
C SER A 20 2.99 -17.63 -17.11
N PHE A 21 2.81 -16.90 -15.99
CA PHE A 21 1.59 -16.92 -15.20
C PHE A 21 1.33 -15.57 -14.53
N THR A 22 0.06 -15.24 -14.29
CA THR A 22 -0.29 -13.95 -13.68
C THR A 22 -0.15 -13.98 -12.16
N LEU A 23 0.69 -13.09 -11.62
CA LEU A 23 0.80 -12.85 -10.18
C LEU A 23 -0.23 -11.81 -9.72
N ASN A 24 -1.04 -12.18 -8.73
CA ASN A 24 -2.07 -11.31 -8.16
C ASN A 24 -2.03 -11.36 -6.63
N ARG A 25 -1.86 -10.21 -5.97
CA ARG A 25 -1.93 -10.07 -4.50
C ARG A 25 -3.17 -9.28 -4.10
N LEU A 26 -4.06 -9.88 -3.31
CA LEU A 26 -5.17 -9.17 -2.68
C LEU A 26 -4.77 -8.63 -1.30
N GLN A 27 -4.67 -7.32 -1.15
CA GLN A 27 -4.26 -6.69 0.11
C GLN A 27 -5.17 -5.52 0.52
N LEU A 28 -5.18 -5.19 1.81
CA LEU A 28 -5.68 -3.88 2.23
C LEU A 28 -4.63 -2.80 1.88
N PRO A 29 -5.04 -1.61 1.42
CA PRO A 29 -4.13 -0.50 1.13
C PRO A 29 -3.72 0.23 2.42
N LEU A 30 -3.23 -0.51 3.43
CA LEU A 30 -2.84 0.01 4.74
C LEU A 30 -1.52 -0.61 5.18
N ARG A 31 -0.77 0.15 5.98
CA ARG A 31 0.45 -0.30 6.67
C ARG A 31 0.60 0.46 7.98
N LEU A 32 1.18 -0.19 8.99
CA LEU A 32 1.66 0.51 10.19
C LEU A 32 2.76 1.51 9.80
N ALA A 33 2.67 2.73 10.34
CA ALA A 33 3.51 3.86 9.97
C ALA A 33 4.09 4.62 11.17
N TYR A 34 4.25 3.96 12.33
CA TYR A 34 4.96 4.56 13.49
C TYR A 34 6.44 4.78 13.21
N SER A 35 7.03 3.92 12.38
CA SER A 35 8.37 4.08 11.84
C SER A 35 8.39 3.63 10.38
N LEU A 36 9.13 4.36 9.56
CA LEU A 36 9.31 4.07 8.14
C LEU A 36 10.80 4.15 7.82
N THR A 37 11.27 3.27 6.95
CA THR A 37 12.62 3.40 6.40
C THR A 37 12.66 4.53 5.38
N ILE A 38 13.84 5.12 5.16
CA ILE A 38 14.01 6.28 4.26
C ILE A 38 13.42 6.00 2.87
N ASN A 39 13.77 4.87 2.24
CA ASN A 39 13.23 4.49 0.92
C ASN A 39 11.71 4.26 0.90
N LYS A 40 11.07 4.06 2.06
CA LYS A 40 9.60 3.95 2.15
C LYS A 40 8.93 5.30 2.36
N ALA A 41 9.63 6.27 2.93
CA ALA A 41 9.17 7.63 3.21
C ALA A 41 9.52 8.61 2.07
N GLU A 42 10.43 8.24 1.18
CA GLU A 42 10.85 9.06 0.05
C GLU A 42 9.65 9.55 -0.79
N GLY A 43 9.65 10.85 -1.12
CA GLY A 43 8.55 11.49 -1.84
C GLY A 43 7.27 11.71 -1.00
N ARG A 44 7.31 11.51 0.32
CA ARG A 44 6.19 11.80 1.24
C ARG A 44 6.56 12.90 2.22
N THR A 45 5.61 13.80 2.46
CA THR A 45 5.65 14.79 3.55
C THR A 45 4.71 14.33 4.66
N PHE A 46 5.19 14.32 5.91
CA PHE A 46 4.38 14.04 7.09
C PHE A 46 4.22 15.31 7.90
N GLU A 47 3.03 15.55 8.47
CA GLU A 47 2.77 16.72 9.32
C GLU A 47 3.68 16.72 10.57
N LYS A 48 4.03 15.53 11.06
CA LYS A 48 4.93 15.30 12.18
C LYS A 48 5.76 14.04 11.95
N VAL A 49 7.04 14.11 12.28
CA VAL A 49 8.01 13.01 12.26
C VAL A 49 8.51 12.74 13.67
#